data_AF-R4W748-F1
#
_entry.id   AF-R4W748-F1
#
_cell.length_a   1.000
_cell.length_b   1.000
_cell.length_c   1.000
_cell.angle_alpha   90.00
_cell.angle_beta   90.00
_cell.angle_gamma   90.00
#
_symmetry.space_group_name_H-M   'P 1'
#
loop_
_entity.id
_entity.type
_entity.pdbx_description
1 polymer ?
#
loop_
_entity_poly.entity_id
_entity_poly.type
_entity_poly.pdbx_seq_one_letter_code
_entity_poly.pdbx_strand_id
1 'polypeptide(L)'
;MLVYAMGLAAVVLKHADAFGSLADRISAAGTDATALSAALEREAVPIVYDATIGALVSSSSPETTVLAGGVLVALGTVLLPTVVFLLVYLTRLSPGWKPTYLYPVAVLGPAAGLAAGATIDVPLTAELALFGLLPFGALVVMMLSAFVRPKLKAVLFS
;
A
#
# COMPACT_ATOMS: atom_id res chain seq x y z
N MET A 1 -7.23 -8.98 -12.34
CA MET A 1 -6.33 -8.13 -13.15
C MET A 1 -7.02 -7.50 -14.36
N LEU A 2 -7.74 -8.27 -15.20
CA LEU A 2 -8.49 -7.74 -16.36
C LEU A 2 -9.59 -6.72 -15.99
N VAL A 3 -10.36 -6.97 -14.93
CA VAL A 3 -11.45 -6.06 -14.49
C VAL A 3 -10.90 -4.73 -13.99
N TYR A 4 -9.77 -4.76 -13.27
CA TYR A 4 -9.08 -3.56 -12.80
C TYR A 4 -8.50 -2.75 -13.98
N ALA A 5 -7.86 -3.43 -14.92
CA ALA A 5 -7.33 -2.80 -16.14
C ALA A 5 -8.45 -2.18 -17.00
N MET A 6 -9.60 -2.86 -17.12
CA MET A 6 -10.76 -2.33 -17.84
C MET A 6 -11.41 -1.14 -17.13
N GLY A 7 -11.55 -1.20 -15.79
CA GLY A 7 -12.09 -0.09 -15.01
C GLY A 7 -11.20 1.14 -15.09
N LEU A 8 -9.88 0.95 -14.97
CA LEU A 8 -8.91 2.03 -15.10
C LEU A 8 -8.91 2.61 -16.52
N ALA A 9 -8.94 1.76 -17.55
CA ALA A 9 -9.00 2.19 -18.94
C ALA A 9 -10.29 2.99 -19.24
N ALA A 10 -11.44 2.55 -18.72
CA ALA A 10 -12.70 3.26 -18.88
C ALA A 10 -12.68 4.66 -18.23
N VAL A 11 -12.06 4.79 -17.06
CA VAL A 11 -11.90 6.09 -16.36
C VAL A 11 -10.94 7.00 -17.13
N VAL A 12 -9.79 6.46 -17.59
CA VAL A 12 -8.81 7.23 -18.38
C VAL A 12 -9.42 7.70 -19.69
N LEU A 13 -10.12 6.84 -20.42
CA LEU A 13 -10.77 7.20 -21.69
C LEU A 13 -11.86 8.25 -21.51
N LYS A 14 -12.63 8.17 -20.41
CA LYS A 14 -13.71 9.13 -20.11
C LYS A 14 -13.19 10.53 -19.73
N HIS A 15 -11.94 10.62 -19.28
CA HIS A 15 -11.31 11.86 -18.82
C HIS A 15 -10.00 12.17 -19.55
N ALA A 16 -9.87 11.70 -20.79
CA ALA A 16 -8.62 11.75 -21.56
C ALA A 16 -8.04 13.17 -21.70
N ASP A 17 -8.90 14.18 -21.86
CA ASP A 17 -8.48 15.58 -21.99
C ASP A 17 -7.86 16.14 -20.69
N ALA A 18 -8.37 15.71 -19.53
CA ALA A 18 -7.84 16.10 -18.24
C ALA A 18 -6.45 15.47 -18.01
N PHE A 19 -6.32 14.18 -18.31
CA PHE A 19 -5.02 13.48 -18.23
C PHE A 19 -4.00 14.02 -19.23
N GLY A 20 -4.42 14.41 -20.44
CA GLY A 20 -3.57 15.06 -21.43
C GLY A 20 -3.03 16.40 -20.93
N SER A 21 -3.89 17.26 -20.40
CA SER A 21 -3.46 18.56 -19.88
C SER A 21 -2.60 18.44 -18.61
N LEU A 22 -2.82 17.42 -17.79
CA LEU A 22 -1.94 17.08 -16.66
C LEU A 22 -0.55 16.65 -17.15
N ALA A 23 -0.48 15.79 -18.17
CA ALA A 23 0.79 15.35 -18.74
C ALA A 23 1.58 16.51 -19.37
N ASP A 24 0.92 17.41 -20.09
CA ASP A 24 1.54 18.61 -20.66
C ASP A 24 2.10 19.55 -19.57
N ARG A 25 1.39 19.69 -18.44
CA ARG A 25 1.85 20.51 -17.31
C ARG A 25 2.98 19.86 -16.51
N ILE A 26 2.93 18.55 -16.28
CA ILE A 26 4.03 17.81 -15.62
C ILE A 26 5.28 17.86 -16.49
N SER A 27 5.14 17.70 -17.81
CA SER A 27 6.27 17.81 -18.73
C SER A 27 6.83 19.23 -18.80
N ALA A 28 5.97 20.26 -18.73
CA ALA A 28 6.40 21.65 -18.66
C ALA A 28 7.05 22.02 -17.30
N ALA A 29 6.64 21.38 -16.20
CA ALA A 29 7.22 21.57 -14.87
C ALA A 29 8.62 20.93 -14.74
N GLY A 30 8.89 19.85 -15.48
CA GLY A 30 10.19 19.18 -15.49
C GLY A 30 10.57 18.64 -14.11
N THR A 31 11.73 19.06 -13.59
CA THR A 31 12.27 18.63 -12.28
C THR A 31 12.06 19.66 -11.16
N ASP A 32 11.38 20.77 -11.43
CA ASP A 32 11.10 21.80 -10.44
C ASP A 32 9.97 21.34 -9.50
N ALA A 33 10.32 21.04 -8.25
CA ALA A 33 9.40 20.53 -7.25
C ALA A 33 8.25 21.50 -6.92
N THR A 34 8.50 22.81 -6.98
CA THR A 34 7.50 23.85 -6.75
C THR A 34 6.54 23.98 -7.93
N ALA A 35 7.07 23.93 -9.16
CA ALA A 35 6.23 23.93 -10.36
C ALA A 35 5.40 22.64 -10.48
N LEU A 36 5.96 21.50 -10.07
CA LEU A 36 5.27 20.21 -10.04
C LEU A 36 4.14 20.20 -8.99
N SER A 37 4.40 20.72 -7.79
CA SER A 37 3.38 20.90 -6.75
C SER A 37 2.24 21.80 -7.23
N ALA A 38 2.55 22.92 -7.87
CA ALA A 38 1.56 23.84 -8.40
C ALA A 38 0.77 23.24 -9.58
N ALA A 39 1.41 22.42 -10.43
CA ALA A 39 0.74 21.68 -11.50
C ALA A 39 -0.24 20.63 -10.96
N LEU A 40 0.04 20.05 -9.79
CA LEU A 40 -0.80 19.06 -9.10
C LEU A 40 -1.90 19.69 -8.24
N GLU A 41 -1.70 20.90 -7.68
CA GLU A 41 -2.68 21.59 -6.83
C GLU A 41 -3.78 22.32 -7.61
N ARG A 42 -3.46 22.85 -8.80
CA ARG A 42 -4.37 23.78 -9.52
C ARG A 42 -5.48 23.06 -10.27
N GLU A 43 -5.23 21.84 -10.70
CA GLU A 43 -6.31 20.93 -10.96
C GLU A 43 -6.58 20.27 -9.62
N ALA A 44 -7.72 20.58 -9.02
CA ALA A 44 -8.46 19.52 -8.37
C ALA A 44 -8.74 18.48 -9.47
N VAL A 45 -7.72 17.70 -9.88
CA VAL A 45 -7.89 16.28 -10.12
C VAL A 45 -8.69 15.92 -8.90
N PRO A 46 -9.99 15.59 -9.01
CA PRO A 46 -10.70 15.15 -7.86
C PRO A 46 -9.82 14.02 -7.37
N ILE A 47 -9.10 14.24 -6.27
CA ILE A 47 -8.46 13.18 -5.54
C ILE A 47 -9.61 12.21 -5.44
N VAL A 48 -9.47 11.08 -6.13
CA VAL A 48 -10.53 10.17 -6.57
C VAL A 48 -11.08 9.50 -5.31
N TYR A 49 -11.64 10.31 -4.43
CA TYR A 49 -11.90 10.08 -3.03
C TYR A 49 -13.31 10.52 -2.73
N ASP A 50 -13.80 11.62 -3.34
CA ASP A 50 -15.14 12.12 -3.00
C ASP A 50 -16.18 11.88 -4.11
N ALA A 51 -15.92 12.27 -5.36
CA ALA A 51 -16.93 12.10 -6.42
C ALA A 51 -16.99 10.67 -7.00
N THR A 52 -15.86 9.99 -7.16
CA THR A 52 -15.80 8.68 -7.82
C THR A 52 -15.89 7.53 -6.85
N ILE A 53 -15.22 7.60 -5.69
CA ILE A 53 -15.44 6.64 -4.59
C ILE A 53 -16.81 6.88 -3.97
N GLY A 54 -17.23 8.13 -3.73
CA GLY A 54 -18.58 8.41 -3.24
C GLY A 54 -19.65 7.87 -4.18
N ALA A 55 -19.53 8.06 -5.50
CA ALA A 55 -20.46 7.46 -6.48
C ALA A 55 -20.30 5.94 -6.62
N LEU A 56 -19.09 5.37 -6.58
CA LEU A 56 -18.89 3.90 -6.57
C LEU A 56 -19.44 3.26 -5.29
N VAL A 57 -19.31 3.91 -4.14
CA VAL A 57 -19.81 3.45 -2.83
C VAL A 57 -21.33 3.60 -2.79
N SER A 58 -21.86 4.70 -3.31
CA SER A 58 -23.30 4.94 -3.41
C SER A 58 -24.00 4.03 -4.43
N SER A 59 -23.28 3.57 -5.46
CA SER A 59 -23.79 2.63 -6.47
C SER A 59 -23.43 1.17 -6.18
N SER A 60 -22.51 0.91 -5.24
CA SER A 60 -22.25 -0.44 -4.74
C SER A 60 -23.39 -0.84 -3.82
N SER A 61 -24.03 -1.97 -4.12
CA SER A 61 -24.89 -2.60 -3.11
C SER A 61 -24.00 -3.02 -1.93
N PRO A 62 -24.47 -2.93 -0.67
CA PRO A 62 -23.70 -3.36 0.49
C PRO A 62 -23.09 -4.76 0.33
N GLU A 63 -23.79 -5.64 -0.37
CA GLU A 63 -23.36 -7.00 -0.69
C GLU A 63 -22.11 -7.05 -1.60
N THR A 64 -22.02 -6.18 -2.60
CA THR A 64 -20.85 -6.14 -3.51
C THR A 64 -19.62 -5.50 -2.86
N THR A 65 -19.81 -4.50 -2.01
CA THR A 65 -18.71 -3.85 -1.25
C THR A 65 -18.15 -4.77 -0.17
N VAL A 66 -19.01 -5.52 0.54
CA VAL A 66 -18.58 -6.53 1.53
C VAL A 66 -17.80 -7.66 0.84
N LEU A 67 -18.26 -8.13 -0.32
CA LEU A 67 -17.58 -9.19 -1.06
C LEU A 67 -16.21 -8.72 -1.60
N ALA A 68 -16.14 -7.53 -2.20
CA ALA A 68 -14.89 -6.97 -2.70
C ALA A 68 -13.88 -6.67 -1.58
N GLY A 69 -14.36 -6.11 -0.46
CA GLY A 69 -13.55 -5.88 0.74
C GLY A 69 -13.03 -7.18 1.34
N GLY A 70 -13.89 -8.20 1.45
CA GLY A 70 -13.51 -9.53 1.93
C GLY A 70 -12.47 -10.20 1.05
N VAL A 71 -12.60 -10.12 -0.29
CA VAL A 71 -11.61 -10.64 -1.23
C VAL A 71 -10.28 -9.90 -1.11
N LEU A 72 -10.31 -8.57 -0.99
CA LEU A 72 -9.10 -7.76 -0.85
C LEU A 72 -8.35 -8.08 0.45
N VAL A 73 -9.08 -8.22 1.56
CA VAL A 73 -8.55 -8.63 2.85
C VAL A 73 -7.98 -10.05 2.77
N ALA A 74 -8.71 -11.01 2.19
CA ALA A 74 -8.23 -12.39 2.04
C ALA A 74 -6.95 -12.46 1.20
N LEU A 75 -6.92 -11.76 0.06
CA LEU A 75 -5.73 -11.69 -0.80
C LEU A 75 -4.57 -11.01 -0.09
N GLY A 76 -4.79 -9.86 0.56
CA GLY A 76 -3.76 -9.16 1.31
C GLY A 76 -3.18 -10.01 2.44
N THR A 77 -4.04 -10.75 3.14
CA THR A 77 -3.69 -11.62 4.27
C THR A 77 -2.80 -12.78 3.86
N VAL A 78 -2.93 -13.29 2.64
CA VAL A 78 -2.10 -14.40 2.13
C VAL A 78 -0.89 -13.88 1.35
N LEU A 79 -1.10 -12.91 0.47
CA LEU A 79 -0.09 -12.44 -0.48
C LEU A 79 1.01 -11.65 0.23
N LEU A 80 0.65 -10.75 1.14
CA LEU A 80 1.61 -9.84 1.79
C LEU A 80 2.64 -10.62 2.63
N PRO A 81 2.27 -11.57 3.52
CA PRO A 81 3.25 -12.37 4.25
C PRO A 81 4.10 -13.24 3.33
N THR A 82 3.51 -13.78 2.26
CA THR A 82 4.24 -14.60 1.27
C THR A 82 5.32 -13.80 0.57
N VAL A 83 4.99 -12.60 0.09
CA VAL A 83 5.95 -11.70 -0.57
C VAL A 83 7.05 -11.28 0.40
N VAL A 84 6.69 -10.90 1.63
CA VAL A 84 7.68 -10.51 2.65
C VAL A 84 8.58 -11.70 3.04
N PHE A 85 8.02 -12.89 3.17
CA PHE A 85 8.79 -14.10 3.44
C PHE A 85 9.78 -14.39 2.31
N LEU A 86 9.33 -14.35 1.06
CA LEU A 86 10.19 -14.56 -0.11
C LEU A 86 11.30 -13.51 -0.17
N LEU A 87 10.98 -12.23 0.05
CA LEU A 87 11.97 -11.16 0.14
C LEU A 87 13.01 -11.45 1.22
N VAL A 88 12.60 -11.82 2.43
CA VAL A 88 13.52 -12.18 3.52
C VAL A 88 14.36 -13.40 3.13
N TYR A 89 13.74 -14.47 2.63
CA TYR A 89 14.42 -15.70 2.24
C TYR A 89 15.50 -15.44 1.18
N LEU A 90 15.14 -14.77 0.08
CA LEU A 90 16.06 -14.47 -1.01
C LEU A 90 17.17 -13.50 -0.59
N THR A 91 16.84 -12.51 0.25
CA THR A 91 17.85 -11.56 0.76
C THR A 91 18.86 -12.25 1.66
N ARG A 92 18.45 -13.23 2.47
CA ARG A 92 19.37 -14.00 3.34
C ARG A 92 20.32 -14.90 2.57
N LEU A 93 19.97 -15.30 1.34
CA LEU A 93 20.86 -16.06 0.45
C LEU A 93 21.95 -15.17 -0.18
N SER A 94 21.74 -13.85 -0.18
CA SER A 94 22.69 -12.89 -0.74
C SER A 94 23.75 -12.48 0.29
N PRO A 95 24.99 -12.20 -0.14
CA PRO A 95 26.00 -11.59 0.72
C PRO A 95 25.58 -10.15 1.08
N GLY A 96 25.52 -9.83 2.37
CA GLY A 96 25.13 -8.50 2.85
C GLY A 96 24.26 -8.55 4.12
N TRP A 97 23.25 -7.68 4.16
CA TRP A 97 22.29 -7.62 5.26
C TRP A 97 21.47 -8.91 5.37
N LYS A 98 21.40 -9.50 6.57
CA LYS A 98 20.64 -10.72 6.85
C LYS A 98 19.35 -10.36 7.61
N PRO A 99 18.19 -10.21 6.94
CA PRO A 99 16.92 -9.97 7.61
C PRO A 99 16.51 -11.11 8.54
N THR A 100 15.69 -10.79 9.53
CA THR A 100 15.07 -11.76 10.43
C THR A 100 13.73 -12.24 9.88
N TYR A 101 13.36 -13.50 10.15
CA TYR A 101 12.02 -14.02 9.85
C TYR A 101 10.91 -13.45 10.75
N LEU A 102 11.23 -12.56 11.71
CA LEU A 102 10.22 -11.82 12.45
C LEU A 102 9.41 -10.86 11.56
N TYR A 103 9.96 -10.39 10.44
CA TYR A 103 9.23 -9.51 9.51
C TYR A 103 8.00 -10.18 8.90
N PRO A 104 8.09 -11.36 8.24
CA PRO A 104 6.90 -12.04 7.73
C PRO A 104 5.94 -12.47 8.85
N VAL A 105 6.45 -12.78 10.05
CA VAL A 105 5.59 -13.08 11.21
C VAL A 105 4.76 -11.88 11.63
N ALA A 106 5.34 -10.69 11.72
CA ALA A 106 4.59 -9.48 12.05
C ALA A 106 3.54 -9.13 10.99
N VAL A 107 3.83 -9.44 9.72
CA VAL A 107 2.93 -9.19 8.59
C VAL A 107 1.75 -10.18 8.55
N LEU A 108 1.80 -11.30 9.29
CA LEU A 108 0.66 -12.20 9.51
C LEU A 108 -0.40 -11.62 10.45
N GLY A 109 -0.20 -10.42 11.01
CA GLY A 109 -1.14 -9.74 11.91
C GLY A 109 -2.60 -9.79 11.45
N PRO A 110 -2.95 -9.42 10.20
CA PRO A 110 -4.33 -9.51 9.69
C PRO A 110 -4.91 -10.93 9.76
N ALA A 111 -4.10 -11.97 9.49
CA ALA A 111 -4.56 -13.36 9.54
C ALA A 111 -4.91 -13.77 10.97
N ALA A 112 -4.07 -13.38 11.93
CA ALA A 112 -4.31 -13.61 13.34
C ALA A 112 -5.54 -12.82 13.84
N GLY A 113 -5.72 -11.58 13.39
CA GLY A 113 -6.89 -10.76 13.70
C GLY A 113 -8.20 -11.37 13.20
N LEU A 114 -8.23 -11.84 11.95
CA LEU A 114 -9.38 -12.54 11.39
C LEU A 114 -9.70 -13.84 12.15
N ALA A 115 -8.68 -14.64 12.46
CA ALA A 115 -8.86 -15.88 13.21
C ALA A 115 -9.39 -15.62 14.63
N ALA A 116 -8.87 -14.60 15.31
CA ALA A 116 -9.31 -14.22 16.64
C ALA A 116 -10.75 -13.69 16.64
N GLY A 117 -11.07 -12.74 15.74
CA GLY A 117 -12.41 -12.14 15.62
C GLY A 117 -13.51 -13.14 15.24
N ALA A 118 -13.15 -14.30 14.68
CA ALA A 118 -14.10 -15.38 14.41
C ALA A 118 -14.48 -16.20 15.67
N THR A 119 -13.75 -16.03 16.78
CA THR A 119 -13.90 -16.87 17.99
C THR A 119 -14.18 -16.06 19.25
N ILE A 120 -13.69 -14.83 19.32
CA ILE A 120 -13.82 -13.95 20.49
C ILE A 120 -14.01 -12.51 20.03
N ASP A 121 -14.59 -11.68 20.90
CA ASP A 121 -14.59 -10.23 20.70
C ASP A 121 -13.18 -9.68 20.93
N VAL A 122 -12.58 -9.15 19.86
CA VAL A 122 -11.24 -8.57 19.88
C VAL A 122 -11.37 -7.07 20.17
N PRO A 123 -10.65 -6.52 21.17
CA PRO A 123 -10.71 -5.08 21.43
C PRO A 123 -10.13 -4.28 20.26
N LEU A 124 -10.73 -3.12 19.96
CA LEU A 124 -10.34 -2.24 18.84
C LEU A 124 -8.83 -1.94 18.81
N THR A 125 -8.20 -1.77 19.97
CA THR A 125 -6.75 -1.55 20.06
C THR A 125 -5.92 -2.71 19.53
N ALA A 126 -6.36 -3.95 19.77
CA ALA A 126 -5.71 -5.15 19.24
C ALA A 126 -5.96 -5.30 17.74
N GLU A 127 -7.17 -4.95 17.25
CA GLU A 127 -7.45 -4.93 15.80
C GLU A 127 -6.54 -3.94 15.07
N LEU A 128 -6.44 -2.71 15.55
CA LEU A 128 -5.54 -1.71 14.97
C LEU A 128 -4.07 -2.16 14.98
N ALA A 129 -3.65 -2.87 16.03
CA ALA A 129 -2.30 -3.41 16.10
C ALA A 129 -2.06 -4.51 15.07
N LEU A 130 -3.02 -5.43 14.90
CA LEU A 130 -2.92 -6.58 14.00
C LEU A 130 -3.04 -6.19 12.53
N PHE A 131 -3.95 -5.29 12.18
CA PHE A 131 -4.18 -4.88 10.79
C PHE A 131 -3.30 -3.71 10.34
N GLY A 132 -2.86 -2.87 11.28
CA GLY A 132 -2.07 -1.68 10.99
C GLY A 132 -0.65 -1.76 11.54
N LEU A 133 -0.52 -1.60 12.86
CA LEU A 133 0.77 -1.32 13.48
C LEU A 133 1.84 -2.38 13.19
N LEU A 134 1.48 -3.66 13.29
CA LEU A 134 2.41 -4.76 13.04
C LEU A 134 2.88 -4.84 11.58
N PRO A 135 2.00 -4.95 10.56
CA PRO A 135 2.45 -5.03 9.17
C PRO A 135 3.18 -3.76 8.71
N PHE A 136 2.68 -2.56 9.04
CA PHE A 136 3.36 -1.31 8.66
C PHE A 136 4.68 -1.14 9.41
N GLY A 137 4.69 -1.40 10.72
CA GLY A 137 5.90 -1.32 11.54
C GLY A 137 6.98 -2.30 11.06
N ALA A 138 6.60 -3.52 10.68
CA ALA A 138 7.53 -4.49 10.12
C ALA A 138 8.19 -3.98 8.84
N LEU A 139 7.42 -3.42 7.90
CA LEU A 139 7.96 -2.88 6.65
C LEU A 139 8.87 -1.68 6.89
N VAL A 140 8.48 -0.75 7.77
CA VAL A 140 9.30 0.41 8.13
C VAL A 140 10.60 -0.01 8.78
N VAL A 141 10.56 -0.87 9.80
CA VAL A 141 11.76 -1.37 10.48
C VAL A 141 12.65 -2.14 9.52
N MET A 142 12.05 -2.95 8.63
CA MET A 142 12.79 -3.68 7.61
C MET A 142 13.57 -2.71 6.70
N MET A 143 12.93 -1.67 6.17
CA MET A 143 13.57 -0.65 5.33
C MET A 143 14.68 0.12 6.07
N LEU A 144 14.42 0.56 7.31
CA LEU A 144 15.42 1.24 8.12
C LEU A 144 16.63 0.33 8.40
N SER A 145 16.37 -0.95 8.69
CA SER A 145 17.43 -1.91 8.97
C SER A 145 18.28 -2.25 7.73
N ALA A 146 17.67 -2.24 6.54
CA ALA A 146 18.34 -2.53 5.28
C ALA A 146 19.18 -1.34 4.78
N PHE A 147 18.68 -0.10 4.89
CA PHE A 147 19.30 1.06 4.23
C PHE A 147 19.98 2.05 5.19
N VAL A 148 19.45 2.22 6.40
CA VAL A 148 19.92 3.27 7.33
C VAL A 148 20.98 2.71 8.29
N ARG A 149 20.70 1.54 8.90
CA ARG A 149 21.62 0.89 9.85
C ARG A 149 23.04 0.66 9.31
N PRO A 150 23.24 0.18 8.07
CA PRO A 150 24.59 -0.01 7.53
C PRO A 150 25.36 1.30 7.40
N LYS A 151 24.70 2.37 6.96
CA LYS A 151 25.31 3.71 6.82
C LYS A 151 25.72 4.29 8.18
N LEU A 152 24.86 4.18 9.19
CA LEU A 152 25.18 4.63 10.54
C LEU A 152 26.37 3.86 11.13
N LYS A 153 26.44 2.55 10.93
CA LYS A 153 27.60 1.75 11.37
C LYS A 153 28.89 2.16 10.68
N ALA A 154 28.84 2.43 9.37
CA ALA A 154 30.01 2.88 8.63
C ALA A 154 30.53 4.23 9.14
N VAL A 155 29.65 5.15 9.56
CA VAL A 155 30.06 6.47 10.08
C VAL A 155 30.56 6.42 11.52
N LEU A 156 29.92 5.61 12.38
CA LEU A 156 30.24 5.58 13.82
C LEU A 156 31.44 4.71 14.17
N PHE A 157 31.84 3.79 13.28
CA PHE A 157 32.91 2.81 13.53
C PHE A 157 33.98 2.80 12.41
N SER A 158 34.03 3.82 11.55
CA SER A 158 35.22 4.09 10.70
C SER A 158 36.25 4.88 11.49
#